data_AF-A0A1A8H0Z4-F1
#
_entry.id   AF-A0A1A8H0Z4-F1
#
_cell.length_a   1.000
_cell.length_b   1.000
_cell.length_c   1.000
_cell.angle_alpha   90.00
_cell.angle_beta   90.00
_cell.angle_gamma   90.00
#
_symmetry.space_group_name_H-M   'P 1'
#
loop_
_entity.id
_entity.type
_entity.pdbx_description
1 polymer ?
#
loop_
_entity_poly.entity_id
_entity_poly.type
_entity_poly.pdbx_seq_one_letter_code
_entity_poly.pdbx_strand_id
1 'polypeptide(L)'
;PLTFNYENAEIIGQNLSLPQWIQVLTARIKGLKSVMQDNDFNPDGSSGTPGLCSDTQADFRSILSYGVQEPRKFSDSITEMLVVCATTVHRVGLKTSPNELCPRVPLMAWNTCAFTIQAIENILQEEDKPLFGSLQNRQTAGLKAIVQFAASQRLRSAQAVIQRHFADLMGVLLPTMSRKNTPSVLEVDFFHLLVGLVLSIPSLYQEEGVDLQPSSISSAFNNLYIFHLVTMAHILQVLLTSTDFPAVGDGEETEEARAAAELYTTVSQLTGRSVPDLSGSAVAQRVKMGIEPFLRCAALFFNCLTGVNPSEELFNTPVMSQGQMETLYSYLALPVNVFQLFQDYRDSISPLLHRWCRSPAIITALQGKGQMIRYPRRRNRLIDLPEDYSVLLNKACHFQCPKSTDDERKHPTLCLVCGEMLCSQSSCCLSQLDGEDVGACTAHTATCGAGVGLFLRIRECEIVLMASKTRGSMYAAPYLDDYGETDHHLGRGNPLHLCPDRYRKLNQLWQQHCILEEIARIQEVVNVMFAFEWQLV
;
A
#
# COMPACT_ATOMS: atom_id res chain seq x y z
N PRO A 1 -26.67 -33.37 -3.06
CA PRO A 1 -26.18 -32.18 -2.33
C PRO A 1 -27.31 -31.14 -2.20
N LEU A 2 -27.74 -30.84 -0.97
CA LEU A 2 -28.72 -29.79 -0.71
C LEU A 2 -28.12 -28.44 -1.16
N THR A 3 -28.62 -27.89 -2.26
CA THR A 3 -28.43 -26.48 -2.60
C THR A 3 -29.07 -25.66 -1.48
N PHE A 4 -28.26 -24.89 -0.75
CA PHE A 4 -28.81 -23.90 0.18
C PHE A 4 -29.74 -22.97 -0.59
N ASN A 5 -30.88 -22.60 0.00
CA ASN A 5 -31.59 -21.44 -0.49
C ASN A 5 -30.70 -20.21 -0.20
N TYR A 6 -30.07 -19.69 -1.25
CA TYR A 6 -29.11 -18.60 -1.16
C TYR A 6 -29.71 -17.28 -0.71
N GLU A 7 -31.04 -17.18 -0.59
CA GLU A 7 -31.73 -15.99 -0.10
C GLU A 7 -31.56 -15.79 1.41
N ASN A 8 -31.17 -16.82 2.17
CA ASN A 8 -31.02 -16.73 3.62
C ASN A 8 -29.54 -16.61 4.05
N ALA A 9 -29.10 -15.37 4.27
CA ALA A 9 -27.77 -15.05 4.76
C ALA A 9 -27.45 -15.65 6.14
N GLU A 10 -28.45 -15.80 7.01
CA GLU A 10 -28.27 -16.38 8.34
C GLU A 10 -27.92 -17.87 8.26
N ILE A 11 -28.63 -18.62 7.41
CA ILE A 11 -28.33 -20.04 7.16
C ILE A 11 -26.93 -20.21 6.58
N ILE A 12 -26.54 -19.36 5.63
CA ILE A 12 -25.17 -19.40 5.08
C ILE A 12 -24.15 -19.10 6.17
N GLY A 13 -24.38 -18.07 7.00
CA GLY A 13 -23.48 -17.71 8.09
C GLY A 13 -23.30 -18.81 9.14
N GLN A 14 -24.37 -19.53 9.47
CA GLN A 14 -24.31 -20.69 10.37
C GLN A 14 -23.47 -21.85 9.80
N ASN A 15 -23.43 -22.00 8.47
CA ASN A 15 -22.78 -23.13 7.81
C ASN A 15 -21.42 -22.79 7.16
N LEU A 16 -21.08 -21.51 7.04
CA LEU A 16 -19.84 -21.01 6.48
C LEU A 16 -19.08 -20.22 7.55
N SER A 17 -18.86 -20.81 8.72
CA SER A 17 -18.02 -20.20 9.75
C SER A 17 -16.57 -20.00 9.25
N LEU A 18 -15.80 -19.09 9.87
CA LEU A 18 -14.40 -18.87 9.46
C LEU A 18 -13.56 -20.17 9.40
N PRO A 19 -13.59 -21.08 10.39
CA PRO A 19 -12.89 -22.36 10.29
C PRO A 19 -13.32 -23.19 9.08
N GLN A 20 -14.64 -23.29 8.85
CA GLN A 20 -15.20 -24.04 7.71
C GLN A 20 -14.78 -23.40 6.38
N TRP A 21 -14.83 -22.07 6.30
CA TRP A 21 -14.41 -21.30 5.14
C TRP A 21 -12.93 -21.53 4.80
N ILE A 22 -12.03 -21.51 5.80
CA ILE A 22 -10.61 -21.85 5.61
C ILE A 22 -10.44 -23.27 5.07
N GLN A 23 -11.19 -24.24 5.60
CA GLN A 23 -11.14 -25.62 5.14
C GLN A 23 -11.61 -25.77 3.69
N VAL A 24 -12.75 -25.15 3.35
CA VAL A 24 -13.32 -25.16 1.98
C VAL A 24 -12.34 -24.55 0.98
N LEU A 25 -11.74 -23.40 1.30
CA LEU A 25 -10.73 -22.77 0.44
C LEU A 25 -9.48 -23.62 0.27
N THR A 26 -8.97 -24.18 1.37
CA THR A 26 -7.79 -25.04 1.36
C THR A 26 -8.03 -26.27 0.49
N ALA A 27 -9.21 -26.89 0.60
CA ALA A 27 -9.60 -28.04 -0.22
C ALA A 27 -9.72 -27.66 -1.70
N ARG A 28 -10.38 -26.53 -2.02
CA ARG A 28 -10.53 -26.05 -3.41
C ARG A 28 -9.18 -25.80 -4.07
N ILE A 29 -8.26 -25.12 -3.38
CA ILE A 29 -6.93 -24.83 -3.92
C ILE A 29 -6.09 -26.11 -4.10
N LYS A 30 -6.16 -27.05 -3.16
CA LYS A 30 -5.49 -28.36 -3.30
C LYS A 30 -6.00 -29.11 -4.54
N GLY A 31 -7.31 -29.14 -4.76
CA GLY A 31 -7.91 -29.75 -5.95
C GLY A 31 -7.49 -29.05 -7.25
N LEU A 32 -7.38 -27.72 -7.26
CA LEU A 32 -6.88 -26.99 -8.43
C LEU A 32 -5.40 -27.32 -8.72
N LYS A 33 -4.57 -27.50 -7.69
CA LYS A 33 -3.15 -27.86 -7.86
C LYS A 33 -2.96 -29.28 -8.42
N SER A 34 -3.77 -30.25 -8.04
CA SER A 34 -3.66 -31.62 -8.59
C SER A 34 -4.02 -31.65 -10.07
N VAL A 35 -5.07 -30.93 -10.48
CA VAL A 35 -5.45 -30.81 -11.90
C VAL A 35 -4.36 -30.11 -12.73
N MET A 36 -3.69 -29.10 -12.17
CA MET A 36 -2.57 -28.44 -12.85
C MET A 36 -1.32 -29.32 -12.95
N GLN A 37 -1.07 -30.21 -11.99
CA GLN A 37 0.05 -31.15 -12.02
C GLN A 37 -0.20 -32.34 -12.96
N ASP A 38 -1.43 -32.83 -13.07
CA ASP A 38 -1.79 -33.90 -14.01
C ASP A 38 -1.68 -33.44 -15.49
N ASN A 39 -1.76 -32.14 -15.76
CA ASN A 39 -1.52 -31.57 -17.08
C ASN A 39 -0.02 -31.37 -17.42
N ASP A 40 0.87 -31.41 -16.42
CA ASP A 40 2.33 -31.40 -16.58
C ASP A 40 2.87 -32.81 -16.28
N PHE A 41 2.70 -33.75 -17.22
CA PHE A 41 3.24 -35.10 -17.10
C PHE A 41 4.75 -35.09 -16.84
N ASN A 42 5.15 -35.49 -15.63
CA ASN A 42 6.47 -36.06 -15.38
C ASN A 42 6.33 -37.24 -14.40
N PRO A 43 6.72 -38.47 -14.77
CA PRO A 43 6.50 -39.65 -13.96
C PRO A 43 7.69 -39.82 -13.03
N ASP A 44 7.61 -39.34 -11.79
CA ASP A 44 8.40 -39.95 -10.72
C ASP A 44 7.75 -39.70 -9.37
N GLY A 45 7.32 -40.81 -8.77
CA GLY A 45 6.66 -40.83 -7.48
C GLY A 45 7.64 -40.62 -6.34
N SER A 46 7.26 -39.76 -5.39
CA SER A 46 7.71 -39.89 -4.02
C SER A 46 6.55 -39.59 -3.08
N SER A 47 6.05 -40.65 -2.44
CA SER A 47 5.04 -40.61 -1.38
C SER A 47 5.54 -39.79 -0.19
N GLY A 48 4.84 -38.70 0.12
CA GLY A 48 5.07 -37.87 1.30
C GLY A 48 3.99 -38.08 2.37
N THR A 49 4.45 -38.40 3.58
CA THR A 49 3.80 -38.70 4.86
C THR A 49 2.53 -37.88 5.22
N PRO A 50 1.48 -38.48 5.81
CA PRO A 50 0.26 -37.78 6.19
C PRO A 50 0.47 -36.98 7.48
N GLY A 51 0.31 -35.65 7.40
CA GLY A 51 0.35 -34.76 8.55
C GLY A 51 -0.82 -33.78 8.52
N LEU A 52 -1.69 -33.89 9.53
CA LEU A 52 -2.82 -33.00 9.84
C LEU A 52 -4.10 -33.13 9.00
N CYS A 53 -4.59 -34.35 8.82
CA CYS A 53 -6.02 -34.63 8.71
C CYS A 53 -6.26 -36.00 9.35
N SER A 54 -6.45 -36.05 10.67
CA SER A 54 -7.11 -37.20 11.26
C SER A 54 -8.55 -37.20 10.77
N ASP A 55 -8.96 -38.34 10.21
CA ASP A 55 -10.32 -38.67 9.81
C ASP A 55 -11.32 -38.30 10.91
N THR A 56 -11.94 -37.14 10.75
CA THR A 56 -13.28 -36.86 11.26
C THR A 56 -14.12 -36.59 10.03
N GLN A 57 -15.24 -37.28 9.92
CA GLN A 57 -16.30 -37.13 8.92
C GLN A 57 -16.63 -35.64 8.68
N ALA A 58 -15.86 -34.95 7.85
CA ALA A 58 -16.15 -33.59 7.45
C ALA A 58 -17.09 -33.69 6.25
N ASP A 59 -18.30 -33.15 6.39
CA ASP A 59 -19.20 -32.86 5.27
C ASP A 59 -18.44 -31.94 4.29
N PHE A 60 -17.73 -32.52 3.32
CA PHE A 60 -16.98 -31.76 2.32
C PHE A 60 -17.96 -31.07 1.38
N ARG A 61 -18.30 -29.82 1.71
CA ARG A 61 -19.14 -28.97 0.86
C ARG A 61 -18.26 -28.15 -0.08
N SER A 62 -18.57 -28.22 -1.38
CA SER A 62 -17.92 -27.38 -2.39
C SER A 62 -18.17 -25.90 -2.09
N ILE A 63 -17.20 -25.03 -2.40
CA ILE A 63 -17.35 -23.58 -2.31
C ILE A 63 -18.58 -23.07 -3.09
N LEU A 64 -18.93 -23.75 -4.18
CA LEU A 64 -20.09 -23.43 -5.01
C LEU A 64 -21.42 -23.67 -4.31
N SER A 65 -21.44 -24.52 -3.29
CA SER A 65 -22.67 -24.87 -2.56
C SER A 65 -23.23 -23.70 -1.75
N TYR A 66 -22.45 -22.63 -1.54
CA TYR A 66 -22.81 -21.43 -0.77
C TYR A 66 -23.32 -20.25 -1.62
N GLY A 67 -23.44 -20.45 -2.93
CA GLY A 67 -24.16 -19.53 -3.82
C GLY A 67 -23.30 -18.99 -4.94
N VAL A 68 -23.83 -19.12 -6.15
CA VAL A 68 -23.20 -18.68 -7.40
C VAL A 68 -24.19 -17.84 -8.21
N GLN A 69 -23.64 -17.01 -9.08
CA GLN A 69 -24.40 -16.22 -10.05
C GLN A 69 -23.57 -16.06 -11.33
N GLU A 70 -24.22 -15.61 -12.41
CA GLU A 70 -23.52 -15.31 -13.66
C GLU A 70 -22.58 -14.10 -13.50
N PRO A 71 -21.42 -14.11 -14.17
CA PRO A 71 -20.50 -12.97 -14.21
C PRO A 71 -21.11 -11.78 -14.94
N ARG A 72 -20.64 -10.58 -14.59
CA ARG A 72 -20.97 -9.39 -15.37
C ARG A 72 -20.32 -9.48 -16.75
N LYS A 73 -21.10 -9.27 -17.79
CA LYS A 73 -20.63 -9.17 -19.18
C LYS A 73 -20.35 -7.69 -19.50
N PHE A 74 -19.20 -7.44 -20.12
CA PHE A 74 -18.83 -6.12 -20.63
C PHE A 74 -19.05 -6.07 -22.14
N SER A 75 -19.31 -4.89 -22.70
CA SER A 75 -19.26 -4.71 -24.15
C SER A 75 -17.84 -4.89 -24.67
N ASP A 76 -17.71 -5.19 -25.97
CA ASP A 76 -16.39 -5.36 -26.61
C ASP A 76 -15.54 -4.09 -26.49
N SER A 77 -16.15 -2.91 -26.68
CA SER A 77 -15.47 -1.61 -26.53
C SER A 77 -14.89 -1.37 -25.14
N ILE A 78 -15.63 -1.71 -24.07
CA ILE A 78 -15.13 -1.60 -22.69
C ILE A 78 -14.01 -2.60 -22.49
N THR A 79 -14.17 -3.81 -23.00
CA THR A 79 -13.20 -4.89 -22.89
C THR A 79 -11.86 -4.51 -23.50
N GLU A 80 -11.85 -3.92 -24.69
CA GLU A 80 -10.64 -3.40 -25.34
C GLU A 80 -9.95 -2.31 -24.49
N MET A 81 -10.73 -1.37 -23.96
CA MET A 81 -10.18 -0.30 -23.11
C MET A 81 -9.57 -0.83 -21.80
N LEU A 82 -10.16 -1.87 -21.20
CA LEU A 82 -9.60 -2.53 -20.02
C LEU A 82 -8.22 -3.14 -20.33
N VAL A 83 -8.06 -3.76 -21.51
CA VAL A 83 -6.78 -4.35 -21.95
C VAL A 83 -5.73 -3.27 -22.17
N VAL A 84 -6.08 -2.18 -22.85
CA VAL A 84 -5.16 -1.04 -23.08
C VAL A 84 -4.68 -0.43 -21.76
N CYS A 85 -5.61 -0.21 -20.83
CA CYS A 85 -5.28 0.33 -19.51
C CYS A 85 -4.37 -0.61 -18.72
N ALA A 86 -4.70 -1.91 -18.64
CA ALA A 86 -3.91 -2.90 -17.92
C ALA A 86 -2.50 -3.07 -18.49
N THR A 87 -2.38 -3.06 -19.82
CA THR A 87 -1.08 -3.15 -20.51
C THR A 87 -0.24 -1.91 -20.27
N THR A 88 -0.87 -0.73 -20.24
CA THR A 88 -0.19 0.53 -19.93
C THR A 88 0.34 0.52 -18.49
N VAL A 89 -0.49 0.12 -17.53
CA VAL A 89 -0.12 -0.01 -16.11
C VAL A 89 1.04 -0.99 -15.96
N HIS A 90 0.98 -2.16 -16.59
CA HIS A 90 2.06 -3.14 -16.59
C HIS A 90 3.37 -2.58 -17.17
N ARG A 91 3.29 -1.97 -18.37
CA ARG A 91 4.43 -1.40 -19.09
C ARG A 91 5.13 -0.33 -18.27
N VAL A 92 4.36 0.61 -17.73
CA VAL A 92 4.89 1.73 -16.94
C VAL A 92 5.42 1.25 -15.60
N GLY A 93 4.66 0.41 -14.88
CA GLY A 93 5.03 -0.07 -13.55
C GLY A 93 6.27 -0.96 -13.54
N LEU A 94 6.45 -1.82 -14.55
CA LEU A 94 7.60 -2.73 -14.63
C LEU A 94 8.72 -2.22 -15.55
N LYS A 95 8.54 -1.08 -16.22
CA LYS A 95 9.48 -0.53 -17.23
C LYS A 95 9.84 -1.57 -18.32
N THR A 96 8.86 -2.36 -18.74
CA THR A 96 9.02 -3.39 -19.79
C THR A 96 8.26 -3.00 -21.05
N SER A 97 8.44 -3.76 -22.14
CA SER A 97 7.57 -3.66 -23.31
C SER A 97 6.12 -4.05 -22.97
N PRO A 98 5.12 -3.59 -23.76
CA PRO A 98 3.74 -4.05 -23.68
C PRO A 98 3.67 -5.59 -23.78
N ASN A 99 2.97 -6.24 -22.86
CA ASN A 99 2.69 -7.67 -22.90
C ASN A 99 1.40 -7.99 -22.14
N GLU A 100 0.32 -8.17 -22.88
CA GLU A 100 -1.03 -8.46 -22.36
C GLU A 100 -1.13 -9.84 -21.68
N LEU A 101 -0.34 -10.80 -22.16
CA LEU A 101 -0.36 -12.19 -21.68
C LEU A 101 0.53 -12.40 -20.44
N CYS A 102 1.25 -11.36 -20.00
CA CYS A 102 2.13 -11.47 -18.86
C CYS A 102 1.32 -11.78 -17.58
N PRO A 103 1.67 -12.83 -16.81
CA PRO A 103 0.97 -13.15 -15.57
C PRO A 103 0.96 -12.03 -14.53
N ARG A 104 1.84 -11.02 -14.67
CA ARG A 104 1.94 -9.88 -13.76
C ARG A 104 0.96 -8.74 -14.08
N VAL A 105 0.28 -8.76 -15.23
CA VAL A 105 -0.73 -7.73 -15.59
C VAL A 105 -1.80 -7.53 -14.52
N PRO A 106 -2.51 -8.58 -14.03
CA PRO A 106 -3.51 -8.41 -12.98
C PRO A 106 -2.90 -7.89 -11.66
N LEU A 107 -1.71 -8.36 -11.30
CA LEU A 107 -1.00 -7.89 -10.09
C LEU A 107 -0.68 -6.40 -10.18
N MET A 108 -0.22 -5.91 -11.33
CA MET A 108 0.09 -4.49 -11.49
C MET A 108 -1.16 -3.61 -11.40
N ALA A 109 -2.29 -4.08 -11.93
CA ALA A 109 -3.57 -3.38 -11.77
C ALA A 109 -4.05 -3.35 -10.31
N TRP A 110 -3.96 -4.47 -9.59
CA TRP A 110 -4.30 -4.53 -8.16
C TRP A 110 -3.40 -3.65 -7.31
N ASN A 111 -2.08 -3.68 -7.56
CA ASN A 111 -1.12 -2.84 -6.86
C ASN A 111 -1.35 -1.36 -7.16
N THR A 112 -1.67 -1.00 -8.41
CA THR A 112 -2.00 0.39 -8.76
C THR A 112 -3.25 0.85 -8.00
N CYS A 113 -4.30 0.03 -7.97
CA CYS A 113 -5.51 0.31 -7.19
C CYS A 113 -5.18 0.51 -5.69
N ALA A 114 -4.42 -0.41 -5.10
CA ALA A 114 -4.05 -0.34 -3.69
C ALA A 114 -3.20 0.91 -3.39
N PHE A 115 -2.19 1.19 -4.19
CA PHE A 115 -1.33 2.35 -4.04
C PHE A 115 -2.10 3.66 -4.21
N THR A 116 -3.01 3.77 -5.19
CA THR A 116 -3.84 4.97 -5.37
C THR A 116 -4.73 5.24 -4.16
N ILE A 117 -5.35 4.22 -3.57
CA ILE A 117 -6.15 4.38 -2.35
C ILE A 117 -5.27 4.81 -1.17
N GLN A 118 -4.10 4.18 -0.98
CA GLN A 118 -3.15 4.59 0.07
C GLN A 118 -2.66 6.03 -0.12
N ALA A 119 -2.37 6.46 -1.35
CA ALA A 119 -1.94 7.82 -1.64
C ALA A 119 -3.02 8.84 -1.28
N ILE A 120 -4.28 8.57 -1.64
CA ILE A 120 -5.43 9.42 -1.29
C ILE A 120 -5.62 9.48 0.22
N GLU A 121 -5.60 8.32 0.90
CA GLU A 121 -5.77 8.25 2.35
C GLU A 121 -4.67 9.04 3.08
N ASN A 122 -3.41 8.89 2.66
CA ASN A 122 -2.28 9.64 3.22
C ASN A 122 -2.49 11.16 3.11
N ILE A 123 -3.00 11.66 1.98
CA ILE A 123 -3.29 13.09 1.78
C ILE A 123 -4.42 13.54 2.71
N LEU A 124 -5.50 12.77 2.82
CA LEU A 124 -6.61 13.09 3.73
C LEU A 124 -6.14 13.13 5.18
N GLN A 125 -5.26 12.20 5.58
CA GLN A 125 -4.69 12.14 6.92
C GLN A 125 -3.67 13.27 7.19
N GLU A 126 -3.03 13.80 6.15
CA GLU A 126 -2.12 14.95 6.25
C GLU A 126 -2.88 16.25 6.48
N GLU A 127 -3.99 16.43 5.77
CA GLU A 127 -4.78 17.64 5.79
C GLU A 127 -5.88 17.63 6.87
N ASP A 128 -5.89 16.61 7.74
CA ASP A 128 -6.92 16.35 8.76
C ASP A 128 -8.36 16.39 8.18
N LYS A 129 -8.52 15.82 7.00
CA LYS A 129 -9.80 15.79 6.28
C LYS A 129 -10.60 14.51 6.58
N PRO A 130 -11.94 14.59 6.62
CA PRO A 130 -12.78 13.41 6.78
C PRO A 130 -12.52 12.38 5.67
N LEU A 131 -12.67 11.09 6.00
CA LEU A 131 -12.37 9.99 5.10
C LEU A 131 -13.26 10.01 3.85
N PHE A 132 -14.55 10.30 4.05
CA PHE A 132 -15.49 10.56 2.97
C PHE A 132 -15.84 12.06 2.95
N GLY A 133 -16.43 12.55 1.85
CA GLY A 133 -16.90 13.94 1.74
C GLY A 133 -15.87 14.98 1.31
N SER A 134 -14.58 14.74 1.54
CA SER A 134 -13.51 15.68 1.14
C SER A 134 -13.03 15.54 -0.30
N LEU A 135 -13.29 14.40 -0.94
CA LEU A 135 -12.86 14.13 -2.31
C LEU A 135 -13.78 14.82 -3.31
N GLN A 136 -13.19 15.47 -4.31
CA GLN A 136 -13.95 16.05 -5.41
C GLN A 136 -14.70 14.95 -6.19
N ASN A 137 -15.84 15.29 -6.81
CA ASN A 137 -16.64 14.34 -7.59
C ASN A 137 -15.83 13.56 -8.63
N ARG A 138 -14.87 14.22 -9.29
CA ARG A 138 -13.95 13.58 -10.24
C ARG A 138 -13.02 12.57 -9.58
N GLN A 139 -12.47 12.87 -8.41
CA GLN A 139 -11.62 11.97 -7.64
C GLN A 139 -12.42 10.75 -7.17
N THR A 140 -13.62 10.97 -6.63
CA THR A 140 -14.53 9.89 -6.20
C THR A 140 -14.93 8.98 -7.37
N ALA A 141 -15.27 9.54 -8.53
CA ALA A 141 -15.58 8.76 -9.72
C ALA A 141 -14.36 8.00 -10.24
N GLY A 142 -13.17 8.63 -10.24
CA GLY A 142 -11.91 7.99 -10.60
C GLY A 142 -11.54 6.84 -9.67
N LEU A 143 -11.76 6.99 -8.36
CA LEU A 143 -11.53 5.94 -7.37
C LEU A 143 -12.46 4.75 -7.59
N LYS A 144 -13.75 5.00 -7.83
CA LYS A 144 -14.68 3.91 -8.19
C LYS A 144 -14.25 3.23 -9.50
N ALA A 145 -13.85 4.00 -10.51
CA ALA A 145 -13.40 3.45 -11.78
C ALA A 145 -12.15 2.58 -11.63
N ILE A 146 -11.15 2.99 -10.82
CA ILE A 146 -9.91 2.22 -10.65
C ILE A 146 -10.15 0.90 -9.89
N VAL A 147 -11.03 0.90 -8.88
CA VAL A 147 -11.41 -0.33 -8.16
C VAL A 147 -12.14 -1.30 -9.10
N GLN A 148 -13.10 -0.81 -9.88
CA GLN A 148 -13.84 -1.65 -10.83
C GLN A 148 -12.93 -2.15 -11.97
N PHE A 149 -12.01 -1.32 -12.46
CA PHE A 149 -10.96 -1.70 -13.40
C PHE A 149 -10.09 -2.83 -12.84
N ALA A 150 -9.58 -2.69 -11.61
CA ALA A 150 -8.77 -3.71 -10.96
C ALA A 150 -9.53 -5.02 -10.74
N ALA A 151 -10.80 -4.93 -10.34
CA ALA A 151 -11.66 -6.10 -10.19
C ALA A 151 -11.86 -6.84 -11.52
N SER A 152 -12.05 -6.11 -12.62
CA SER A 152 -12.30 -6.69 -13.95
C SER A 152 -11.13 -7.51 -14.52
N GLN A 153 -9.90 -7.33 -14.00
CA GLN A 153 -8.70 -8.01 -14.52
C GLN A 153 -8.77 -9.54 -14.44
N ARG A 154 -9.53 -10.06 -13.48
CA ARG A 154 -9.75 -11.51 -13.35
C ARG A 154 -10.48 -12.12 -14.55
N LEU A 155 -11.28 -11.33 -15.26
CA LEU A 155 -12.05 -11.77 -16.44
C LEU A 155 -11.21 -11.73 -17.73
N ARG A 156 -10.06 -11.03 -17.69
CA ARG A 156 -9.18 -10.82 -18.85
C ARG A 156 -7.92 -11.66 -18.79
N SER A 157 -7.55 -12.11 -17.59
CA SER A 157 -6.41 -12.97 -17.36
C SER A 157 -6.84 -14.43 -17.39
N ALA A 158 -5.92 -15.34 -17.73
CA ALA A 158 -6.18 -16.77 -17.64
C ALA A 158 -6.58 -17.16 -16.20
N GLN A 159 -7.63 -17.97 -16.05
CA GLN A 159 -8.16 -18.40 -14.76
C GLN A 159 -7.06 -19.02 -13.88
N ALA A 160 -6.24 -19.93 -14.43
CA ALA A 160 -5.14 -20.56 -13.73
C ALA A 160 -4.11 -19.54 -13.17
N VAL A 161 -3.90 -18.42 -13.85
CA VAL A 161 -3.01 -17.35 -13.38
C VAL A 161 -3.60 -16.66 -12.15
N ILE A 162 -4.88 -16.29 -12.18
CA ILE A 162 -5.55 -15.63 -11.04
C ILE A 162 -5.66 -16.56 -9.83
N GLN A 163 -6.01 -17.84 -10.05
CA GLN A 163 -6.06 -18.84 -9.00
C GLN A 163 -4.69 -19.08 -8.36
N ARG A 164 -3.62 -19.09 -9.18
CA ARG A 164 -2.24 -19.17 -8.69
C ARG A 164 -1.88 -17.97 -7.83
N HIS A 165 -2.21 -16.75 -8.28
CA HIS A 165 -1.98 -15.54 -7.49
C HIS A 165 -2.77 -15.55 -6.18
N PHE A 166 -4.04 -15.95 -6.19
CA PHE A 166 -4.83 -16.11 -4.96
C PHE A 166 -4.13 -17.07 -4.01
N ALA A 167 -3.73 -18.25 -4.47
CA ALA A 167 -3.05 -19.24 -3.64
C ALA A 167 -1.72 -18.72 -3.07
N ASP A 168 -0.94 -17.98 -3.86
CA ASP A 168 0.34 -17.41 -3.44
C ASP A 168 0.17 -16.28 -2.41
N LEU A 169 -0.82 -15.40 -2.59
CA LEU A 169 -1.21 -14.37 -1.62
C LEU A 169 -1.75 -15.00 -0.34
N MET A 170 -2.63 -15.98 -0.47
CA MET A 170 -3.27 -16.67 0.66
C MET A 170 -2.24 -17.47 1.48
N GLY A 171 -1.16 -17.94 0.83
CA GLY A 171 -0.02 -18.59 1.46
C GLY A 171 0.72 -17.74 2.49
N VAL A 172 0.64 -16.41 2.42
CA VAL A 172 1.20 -15.50 3.44
C VAL A 172 0.47 -15.66 4.78
N LEU A 173 -0.87 -15.76 4.74
CA LEU A 173 -1.69 -15.89 5.95
C LEU A 173 -1.84 -17.34 6.39
N LEU A 174 -1.96 -18.28 5.44
CA LEU A 174 -2.17 -19.70 5.69
C LEU A 174 -0.93 -20.50 5.28
N PRO A 175 -0.05 -20.88 6.22
CA PRO A 175 1.21 -21.51 5.84
C PRO A 175 1.06 -22.94 5.30
N THR A 176 -0.12 -23.56 5.43
CA THR A 176 -0.44 -24.80 4.69
C THR A 176 -0.43 -24.61 3.18
N MET A 177 -0.55 -23.37 2.73
CA MET A 177 -0.58 -22.97 1.32
C MET A 177 0.75 -22.32 0.88
N SER A 178 1.71 -22.12 1.79
CA SER A 178 2.97 -21.44 1.48
C SER A 178 3.88 -22.28 0.60
N ARG A 179 4.73 -21.59 -0.16
CA ARG A 179 5.81 -22.14 -0.99
C ARG A 179 7.15 -21.70 -0.42
N LYS A 180 8.25 -22.29 -0.93
CA LYS A 180 9.63 -22.01 -0.47
C LYS A 180 9.98 -20.51 -0.44
N ASN A 181 9.38 -19.71 -1.33
CA ASN A 181 9.65 -18.27 -1.46
C ASN A 181 8.46 -17.39 -1.01
N THR A 182 7.51 -17.93 -0.24
CA THR A 182 6.41 -17.12 0.28
C THR A 182 6.95 -16.12 1.30
N PRO A 183 6.65 -14.81 1.15
CA PRO A 183 7.11 -13.80 2.08
C PRO A 183 6.45 -13.96 3.45
N SER A 184 7.13 -13.51 4.48
CA SER A 184 6.60 -13.49 5.85
C SER A 184 5.59 -12.36 6.06
N VAL A 185 4.79 -12.46 7.11
CA VAL A 185 3.85 -11.41 7.54
C VAL A 185 4.53 -10.07 7.85
N LEU A 186 5.86 -10.03 8.05
CA LEU A 186 6.60 -8.79 8.27
C LEU A 186 7.04 -8.10 6.96
N GLU A 187 7.05 -8.80 5.84
CA GLU A 187 7.55 -8.32 4.55
C GLU A 187 6.43 -7.85 3.61
N VAL A 188 5.16 -8.05 4.00
CA VAL A 188 4.00 -7.81 3.14
C VAL A 188 3.20 -6.59 3.59
N ASP A 189 2.79 -5.80 2.60
CA ASP A 189 1.77 -4.76 2.78
C ASP A 189 0.38 -5.39 2.86
N PHE A 190 -0.25 -5.34 4.03
CA PHE A 190 -1.54 -5.98 4.25
C PHE A 190 -2.70 -5.34 3.48
N PHE A 191 -2.60 -4.06 3.09
CA PHE A 191 -3.63 -3.46 2.25
C PHE A 191 -3.53 -3.94 0.81
N HIS A 192 -2.31 -4.03 0.26
CA HIS A 192 -2.10 -4.66 -1.05
C HIS A 192 -2.52 -6.13 -1.04
N LEU A 193 -2.22 -6.86 0.03
CA LEU A 193 -2.66 -8.24 0.22
C LEU A 193 -4.19 -8.35 0.26
N LEU A 194 -4.88 -7.47 1.00
CA LEU A 194 -6.33 -7.40 1.07
C LEU A 194 -6.95 -7.21 -0.31
N VAL A 195 -6.50 -6.18 -1.05
CA VAL A 195 -6.99 -5.89 -2.40
C VAL A 195 -6.78 -7.08 -3.32
N GLY A 196 -5.58 -7.67 -3.34
CA GLY A 196 -5.29 -8.84 -4.16
C GLY A 196 -6.19 -10.04 -3.83
N LEU A 197 -6.35 -10.39 -2.55
CA LEU A 197 -7.19 -11.51 -2.11
C LEU A 197 -8.67 -11.31 -2.46
N VAL A 198 -9.23 -10.13 -2.15
CA VAL A 198 -10.63 -9.81 -2.42
C VAL A 198 -10.93 -9.81 -3.92
N LEU A 199 -10.04 -9.26 -4.75
CA LEU A 199 -10.27 -9.21 -6.19
C LEU A 199 -10.02 -10.54 -6.91
N SER A 200 -9.25 -11.46 -6.32
CA SER A 200 -8.94 -12.76 -6.91
C SER A 200 -9.79 -13.93 -6.40
N ILE A 201 -10.41 -13.85 -5.22
CA ILE A 201 -11.26 -14.94 -4.68
C ILE A 201 -12.39 -15.40 -5.63
N PRO A 202 -13.03 -14.54 -6.45
CA PRO A 202 -14.07 -15.00 -7.36
C PRO A 202 -13.58 -16.06 -8.37
N SER A 203 -12.28 -16.08 -8.69
CA SER A 203 -11.68 -17.08 -9.60
C SER A 203 -11.78 -18.53 -9.08
N LEU A 204 -12.02 -18.71 -7.78
CA LEU A 204 -12.19 -20.04 -7.18
C LEU A 204 -13.56 -20.65 -7.49
N TYR A 205 -14.54 -19.82 -7.91
CA TYR A 205 -15.90 -20.25 -8.23
C TYR A 205 -16.07 -20.68 -9.69
N GLN A 206 -15.11 -20.35 -10.55
CA GLN A 206 -15.12 -20.77 -11.95
C GLN A 206 -14.79 -22.26 -12.08
N GLU A 207 -15.48 -22.96 -12.99
CA GLU A 207 -15.23 -24.35 -13.38
C GLU A 207 -14.95 -24.44 -14.89
N GLU A 208 -14.34 -25.54 -15.33
CA GLU A 208 -14.03 -25.72 -16.76
C GLU A 208 -15.32 -25.64 -17.60
N GLY A 209 -15.35 -24.68 -18.52
CA GLY A 209 -16.49 -24.46 -19.42
C GLY A 209 -17.69 -23.73 -18.79
N VAL A 210 -17.64 -23.34 -17.51
CA VAL A 210 -18.71 -22.57 -16.85
C VAL A 210 -18.13 -21.40 -16.06
N ASP A 211 -18.37 -20.19 -16.57
CA ASP A 211 -18.03 -18.96 -15.87
C ASP A 211 -19.06 -18.67 -14.78
N LEU A 212 -18.70 -18.94 -13.53
CA LEU A 212 -19.47 -18.58 -12.34
C LEU A 212 -18.72 -17.58 -11.48
N GLN A 213 -19.47 -16.78 -10.72
CA GLN A 213 -18.94 -15.95 -9.65
C GLN A 213 -19.76 -16.15 -8.37
N PRO A 214 -19.21 -15.84 -7.17
CA PRO A 214 -19.97 -15.93 -5.93
C PRO A 214 -21.24 -15.07 -5.98
N SER A 215 -22.30 -15.54 -5.33
CA SER A 215 -23.49 -14.72 -5.05
C SER A 215 -23.12 -13.49 -4.21
N SER A 216 -24.04 -12.51 -4.09
CA SER A 216 -23.86 -11.34 -3.23
C SER A 216 -23.56 -11.73 -1.77
N ILE A 217 -24.30 -12.71 -1.23
CA ILE A 217 -24.11 -13.20 0.13
C ILE A 217 -22.78 -13.96 0.29
N SER A 218 -22.44 -14.85 -0.66
CA SER A 218 -21.16 -15.55 -0.60
C SER A 218 -19.97 -14.59 -0.73
N SER A 219 -20.11 -13.54 -1.55
CA SER A 219 -19.13 -12.45 -1.67
C SER A 219 -18.96 -11.68 -0.36
N ALA A 220 -20.06 -11.40 0.35
CA ALA A 220 -20.01 -10.72 1.64
C ALA A 220 -19.23 -11.53 2.69
N PHE A 221 -19.51 -12.83 2.83
CA PHE A 221 -18.77 -13.69 3.75
C PHE A 221 -17.29 -13.86 3.36
N ASN A 222 -17.00 -14.02 2.07
CA ASN A 222 -15.63 -14.05 1.57
C ASN A 222 -14.84 -12.80 1.94
N ASN A 223 -15.42 -11.62 1.69
CA ASN A 223 -14.80 -10.34 2.01
C ASN A 223 -14.60 -10.18 3.52
N LEU A 224 -15.61 -10.54 4.32
CA LEU A 224 -15.56 -10.48 5.78
C LEU A 224 -14.40 -11.33 6.34
N TYR A 225 -14.32 -12.60 5.94
CA TYR A 225 -13.32 -13.52 6.48
C TYR A 225 -11.90 -13.22 5.99
N ILE A 226 -11.74 -12.81 4.72
CA ILE A 226 -10.44 -12.28 4.25
C ILE A 226 -10.05 -11.07 5.10
N PHE A 227 -10.96 -10.12 5.29
CA PHE A 227 -10.69 -8.89 6.01
C PHE A 227 -10.33 -9.15 7.48
N HIS A 228 -11.04 -10.03 8.18
CA HIS A 228 -10.72 -10.41 9.56
C HIS A 228 -9.35 -11.08 9.68
N LEU A 229 -9.02 -12.03 8.79
CA LEU A 229 -7.71 -12.69 8.79
C LEU A 229 -6.57 -11.72 8.50
N VAL A 230 -6.73 -10.85 7.51
CA VAL A 230 -5.76 -9.81 7.18
C VAL A 230 -5.59 -8.84 8.37
N THR A 231 -6.68 -8.43 9.01
CA THR A 231 -6.64 -7.52 10.16
C THR A 231 -5.89 -8.15 11.33
N MET A 232 -6.19 -9.41 11.69
CA MET A 232 -5.46 -10.11 12.75
C MET A 232 -3.95 -10.27 12.43
N ALA A 233 -3.61 -10.58 11.18
CA ALA A 233 -2.21 -10.66 10.76
C ALA A 233 -1.51 -9.29 10.77
N HIS A 234 -2.22 -8.22 10.43
CA HIS A 234 -1.71 -6.85 10.48
C HIS A 234 -1.50 -6.37 11.92
N ILE A 235 -2.42 -6.70 12.84
CA ILE A 235 -2.25 -6.45 14.28
C ILE A 235 -0.96 -7.10 14.79
N LEU A 236 -0.71 -8.37 14.41
CA LEU A 236 0.54 -9.04 14.76
C LEU A 236 1.77 -8.30 14.20
N GLN A 237 1.72 -7.85 12.93
CA GLN A 237 2.82 -7.10 12.32
C GLN A 237 3.08 -5.77 13.05
N VAL A 238 2.05 -5.04 13.46
CA VAL A 238 2.20 -3.81 14.27
C VAL A 238 2.88 -4.14 15.60
N LEU A 239 2.40 -5.17 16.32
CA LEU A 239 2.98 -5.58 17.60
C LEU A 239 4.46 -5.96 17.49
N LEU A 240 4.89 -6.55 16.36
CA LEU A 240 6.26 -6.99 16.16
C LEU A 240 7.21 -5.87 15.68
N THR A 241 6.70 -4.89 14.93
CA THR A 241 7.55 -3.91 14.21
C THR A 241 7.65 -2.53 14.86
N SER A 242 6.73 -2.18 15.76
CA SER A 242 6.80 -0.90 16.46
C SER A 242 7.89 -0.89 17.55
N THR A 243 8.77 0.09 17.50
CA THR A 243 9.89 0.28 18.46
C THR A 243 9.63 1.36 19.51
N ASP A 244 8.71 2.28 19.22
CA ASP A 244 8.52 3.48 20.02
C ASP A 244 7.35 3.29 21.00
N PHE A 245 7.66 3.30 22.28
CA PHE A 245 6.69 3.24 23.37
C PHE A 245 6.54 4.63 23.97
N PRO A 246 5.37 5.29 23.89
CA PRO A 246 5.13 6.41 24.77
C PRO A 246 5.27 5.91 26.21
N ALA A 247 5.85 6.74 27.07
CA ALA A 247 6.09 6.42 28.47
C ALA A 247 4.78 5.93 29.13
N VAL A 248 4.91 5.03 30.11
CA VAL A 248 3.80 4.45 30.87
C VAL A 248 2.86 5.56 31.34
N GLY A 249 1.70 5.67 30.67
CA GLY A 249 0.59 6.47 31.13
C GLY A 249 -0.29 5.61 32.02
N ASP A 250 -0.79 6.19 33.10
CA ASP A 250 -1.77 5.62 34.01
C ASP A 250 -3.12 5.50 33.26
N GLY A 251 -3.23 4.49 32.41
CA GLY A 251 -4.41 4.26 31.56
C GLY A 251 -5.41 3.35 32.26
N GLU A 252 -6.70 3.65 32.13
CA GLU A 252 -7.78 2.83 32.68
C GLU A 252 -7.69 1.37 32.22
N GLU A 253 -7.88 0.44 33.15
CA GLU A 253 -7.84 -0.99 32.90
C GLU A 253 -9.18 -1.47 32.31
N THR A 254 -9.33 -1.30 31.00
CA THR A 254 -10.52 -1.71 30.24
C THR A 254 -10.44 -3.18 29.78
N GLU A 255 -11.57 -3.77 29.38
CA GLU A 255 -11.60 -5.11 28.73
C GLU A 255 -10.69 -5.17 27.49
N GLU A 256 -10.64 -4.07 26.72
CA GLU A 256 -9.75 -3.94 25.57
C GLU A 256 -8.28 -3.92 25.98
N ALA A 257 -7.92 -3.19 27.03
CA ALA A 257 -6.56 -3.18 27.57
C ALA A 257 -6.12 -4.58 28.02
N ARG A 258 -7.02 -5.33 28.68
CA ARG A 258 -6.73 -6.71 29.11
C ARG A 258 -6.52 -7.65 27.92
N ALA A 259 -7.40 -7.61 26.92
CA ALA A 259 -7.27 -8.43 25.72
C ALA A 259 -5.99 -8.10 24.92
N ALA A 260 -5.62 -6.82 24.85
CA ALA A 260 -4.37 -6.37 24.23
C ALA A 260 -3.14 -6.91 24.98
N ALA A 261 -3.14 -6.85 26.32
CA ALA A 261 -2.06 -7.37 27.15
C ALA A 261 -1.90 -8.90 27.02
N GLU A 262 -3.01 -9.65 26.98
CA GLU A 262 -3.00 -11.11 26.78
C GLU A 262 -2.38 -11.49 25.43
N LEU A 263 -2.82 -10.83 24.35
CA LEU A 263 -2.27 -11.06 23.01
C LEU A 263 -0.78 -10.72 22.96
N TYR A 264 -0.37 -9.58 23.52
CA TYR A 264 1.02 -9.15 23.54
C TYR A 264 1.91 -10.12 24.31
N THR A 265 1.44 -10.61 25.46
CA THR A 265 2.14 -11.62 26.27
C THR A 265 2.32 -12.90 25.47
N THR A 266 1.27 -13.37 24.80
CA THR A 266 1.31 -14.56 23.94
C THR A 266 2.33 -14.40 22.81
N VAL A 267 2.30 -13.28 22.09
CA VAL A 267 3.24 -12.99 21.00
C VAL A 267 4.68 -12.92 21.49
N SER A 268 4.91 -12.29 22.64
CA SER A 268 6.24 -12.15 23.24
C SER A 268 6.82 -13.51 23.65
N GLN A 269 6.01 -14.37 24.27
CA GLN A 269 6.40 -15.74 24.61
C GLN A 269 6.73 -16.57 23.36
N LEU A 270 5.95 -16.44 22.29
CA LEU A 270 6.18 -17.18 21.05
C LEU A 270 7.42 -16.73 20.29
N THR A 271 7.76 -15.45 20.38
CA THR A 271 8.92 -14.85 19.69
C THR A 271 10.19 -14.80 20.55
N GLY A 272 10.11 -15.15 21.84
CA GLY A 272 11.23 -15.10 22.77
C GLY A 272 11.71 -13.67 23.08
N ARG A 273 10.87 -12.66 22.87
CA ARG A 273 11.18 -11.26 23.25
C ARG A 273 10.97 -11.07 24.74
N SER A 274 11.86 -10.33 25.38
CA SER A 274 11.60 -9.81 26.73
C SER A 274 10.37 -8.92 26.67
N VAL A 275 9.40 -9.15 27.56
CA VAL A 275 8.20 -8.30 27.70
C VAL A 275 8.67 -7.02 28.41
N PRO A 276 8.80 -5.86 27.74
CA PRO A 276 8.88 -4.60 28.47
C PRO A 276 7.61 -4.41 29.30
N ASP A 277 7.75 -3.81 30.48
CA ASP A 277 6.61 -3.51 31.36
C ASP A 277 5.74 -2.43 30.70
N LEU A 278 4.72 -2.88 29.97
CA LEU A 278 3.81 -2.04 29.20
C LEU A 278 2.39 -2.26 29.69
N SER A 279 1.68 -1.16 29.92
CA SER A 279 0.25 -1.25 30.20
C SER A 279 -0.51 -1.77 28.98
N GLY A 280 -1.54 -2.57 29.22
CA GLY A 280 -2.43 -3.08 28.17
C GLY A 280 -3.07 -1.96 27.34
N SER A 281 -3.36 -0.81 27.96
CA SER A 281 -3.87 0.38 27.31
C SER A 281 -2.86 0.98 26.32
N ALA A 282 -1.57 1.01 26.64
CA ALA A 282 -0.52 1.45 25.72
C ALA A 282 -0.35 0.49 24.53
N VAL A 283 -0.53 -0.82 24.74
CA VAL A 283 -0.56 -1.81 23.65
C VAL A 283 -1.77 -1.58 22.75
N ALA A 284 -2.97 -1.44 23.34
CA ALA A 284 -4.20 -1.20 22.60
C ALA A 284 -4.11 0.06 21.74
N GLN A 285 -3.66 1.19 22.32
CA GLN A 285 -3.53 2.46 21.60
C GLN A 285 -2.54 2.36 20.44
N ARG A 286 -1.42 1.66 20.63
CA ARG A 286 -0.45 1.40 19.55
C ARG A 286 -1.07 0.62 18.41
N VAL A 287 -1.80 -0.46 18.72
CA VAL A 287 -2.45 -1.26 17.70
C VAL A 287 -3.44 -0.41 16.92
N LYS A 288 -4.29 0.38 17.61
CA LYS A 288 -5.23 1.31 16.98
C LYS A 288 -4.53 2.27 16.01
N MET A 289 -3.50 2.99 16.47
CA MET A 289 -2.73 3.92 15.63
C MET A 289 -2.01 3.22 14.46
N GLY A 290 -1.54 1.98 14.67
CA GLY A 290 -0.82 1.21 13.66
C GLY A 290 -1.73 0.70 12.54
N ILE A 291 -2.96 0.28 12.87
CA ILE A 291 -3.92 -0.28 11.91
C ILE A 291 -4.86 0.77 11.30
N GLU A 292 -4.98 1.95 11.89
CA GLU A 292 -5.90 3.00 11.43
C GLU A 292 -5.75 3.33 9.94
N PRO A 293 -4.54 3.61 9.38
CA PRO A 293 -4.40 3.89 7.95
C PRO A 293 -4.86 2.71 7.07
N PHE A 294 -4.62 1.47 7.51
CA PHE A 294 -5.09 0.26 6.83
C PHE A 294 -6.62 0.18 6.81
N LEU A 295 -7.28 0.46 7.93
CA LEU A 295 -8.74 0.44 8.03
C LEU A 295 -9.40 1.54 7.20
N ARG A 296 -8.82 2.75 7.20
CA ARG A 296 -9.27 3.86 6.36
C ARG A 296 -9.17 3.51 4.88
N CYS A 297 -8.06 2.91 4.46
CA CYS A 297 -7.89 2.39 3.10
C CYS A 297 -8.92 1.28 2.77
N ALA A 298 -9.15 0.34 3.70
CA ALA A 298 -10.12 -0.74 3.53
C ALA A 298 -11.55 -0.20 3.36
N ALA A 299 -11.93 0.83 4.13
CA ALA A 299 -13.24 1.47 4.01
C ALA A 299 -13.43 2.13 2.64
N LEU A 300 -12.44 2.87 2.13
CA LEU A 300 -12.47 3.43 0.76
C LEU A 300 -12.58 2.33 -0.30
N PHE A 301 -11.79 1.25 -0.15
CA PHE A 301 -11.79 0.12 -1.08
C PHE A 301 -13.16 -0.59 -1.12
N PHE A 302 -13.69 -0.97 0.04
CA PHE A 302 -14.98 -1.65 0.11
C PHE A 302 -16.14 -0.76 -0.31
N ASN A 303 -16.12 0.55 -0.01
CA ASN A 303 -17.11 1.49 -0.53
C ASN A 303 -17.11 1.50 -2.07
N CYS A 304 -15.94 1.56 -2.70
CA CYS A 304 -15.82 1.57 -4.16
C CYS A 304 -16.16 0.22 -4.80
N LEU A 305 -15.94 -0.89 -4.08
CA LEU A 305 -16.20 -2.24 -4.56
C LEU A 305 -17.67 -2.63 -4.44
N THR A 306 -18.29 -2.40 -3.28
CA THR A 306 -19.65 -2.86 -2.93
C THR A 306 -20.72 -1.80 -3.19
N GLY A 307 -20.36 -0.51 -3.16
CA GLY A 307 -21.30 0.60 -3.24
C GLY A 307 -22.10 0.84 -1.96
N VAL A 308 -21.80 0.15 -0.86
CA VAL A 308 -22.47 0.37 0.44
C VAL A 308 -22.06 1.74 0.99
N ASN A 309 -23.04 2.61 1.19
CA ASN A 309 -22.79 3.96 1.69
C ASN A 309 -22.34 3.93 3.16
N PRO A 310 -21.33 4.74 3.54
CA PRO A 310 -20.93 4.88 4.94
C PRO A 310 -21.92 5.76 5.72
N SER A 311 -21.80 5.75 7.05
CA SER A 311 -22.59 6.64 7.92
C SER A 311 -22.22 8.11 7.72
N GLU A 312 -23.15 9.03 8.05
CA GLU A 312 -22.93 10.49 7.93
C GLU A 312 -21.72 10.98 8.74
N GLU A 313 -21.41 10.32 9.86
CA GLU A 313 -20.27 10.65 10.72
C GLU A 313 -18.94 10.54 9.95
N LEU A 314 -18.79 9.54 9.09
CA LEU A 314 -17.57 9.32 8.30
C LEU A 314 -17.40 10.33 7.15
N PHE A 315 -18.44 11.11 6.81
CA PHE A 315 -18.38 12.21 5.84
C PHE A 315 -17.95 13.55 6.44
N ASN A 316 -18.22 13.75 7.74
CA ASN A 316 -18.10 15.08 8.36
C ASN A 316 -17.01 15.14 9.43
N THR A 317 -16.59 14.00 9.98
CA THR A 317 -15.69 13.95 11.14
C THR A 317 -14.21 13.91 10.70
N PRO A 318 -13.40 14.92 11.06
CA PRO A 318 -11.98 14.96 10.71
C PRO A 318 -11.21 13.83 11.41
N VAL A 319 -9.98 13.56 10.97
CA VAL A 319 -9.20 12.38 11.39
C VAL A 319 -8.93 12.41 12.89
N MET A 320 -8.60 13.58 13.44
CA MET A 320 -8.23 13.70 14.85
C MET A 320 -9.41 13.69 15.83
N SER A 321 -10.64 13.46 15.36
CA SER A 321 -11.82 13.48 16.23
C SER A 321 -12.02 12.18 17.00
N GLN A 322 -12.40 12.33 18.28
CA GLN A 322 -12.81 11.22 19.14
C GLN A 322 -14.05 10.51 18.55
N GLY A 323 -14.04 9.18 18.42
CA GLY A 323 -15.15 8.40 17.87
C GLY A 323 -15.00 7.94 16.42
N GLN A 324 -14.02 8.47 15.65
CA GLN A 324 -13.85 8.07 14.25
C GLN A 324 -13.47 6.58 14.11
N MET A 325 -12.72 6.03 15.06
CA MET A 325 -12.29 4.64 15.01
C MET A 325 -13.46 3.66 15.19
N GLU A 326 -14.38 3.98 16.09
CA GLU A 326 -15.58 3.18 16.38
C GLU A 326 -16.53 3.15 15.18
N THR A 327 -16.68 4.27 14.48
CA THR A 327 -17.49 4.35 13.25
C THR A 327 -16.86 3.56 12.11
N LEU A 328 -15.52 3.58 11.99
CA LEU A 328 -14.80 2.72 11.04
C LEU A 328 -14.97 1.23 11.36
N TYR A 329 -14.89 0.84 12.64
CA TYR A 329 -15.13 -0.54 13.05
C TYR A 329 -16.53 -1.00 12.66
N SER A 330 -17.55 -0.21 12.98
CA SER A 330 -18.94 -0.50 12.62
C SER A 330 -19.13 -0.66 11.10
N TYR A 331 -18.59 0.28 10.30
CA TYR A 331 -18.70 0.23 8.85
C TYR A 331 -18.01 -0.99 8.22
N LEU A 332 -16.88 -1.41 8.80
CA LEU A 332 -16.09 -2.55 8.33
C LEU A 332 -16.49 -3.88 8.98
N ALA A 333 -17.58 -3.91 9.75
CA ALA A 333 -18.08 -5.07 10.48
C ALA A 333 -17.06 -5.68 11.47
N LEU A 334 -16.21 -4.83 12.07
CA LEU A 334 -15.29 -5.21 13.14
C LEU A 334 -15.96 -5.07 14.52
N PRO A 335 -15.57 -5.91 15.50
CA PRO A 335 -15.96 -5.69 16.87
C PRO A 335 -15.37 -4.36 17.39
N VAL A 336 -16.11 -3.69 18.29
CA VAL A 336 -15.66 -2.43 18.94
C VAL A 336 -14.30 -2.60 19.60
N ASN A 337 -14.09 -3.76 20.24
CA ASN A 337 -12.78 -4.22 20.67
C ASN A 337 -12.17 -5.11 19.58
N VAL A 338 -11.20 -4.58 18.82
CA VAL A 338 -10.59 -5.33 17.70
C VAL A 338 -9.86 -6.61 18.15
N PHE A 339 -9.42 -6.68 19.41
CA PHE A 339 -8.79 -7.87 19.97
C PHE A 339 -9.78 -9.03 20.17
N GLN A 340 -11.08 -8.74 20.21
CA GLN A 340 -12.13 -9.76 20.28
C GLN A 340 -12.06 -10.75 19.11
N LEU A 341 -11.54 -10.33 17.95
CA LEU A 341 -11.30 -11.23 16.80
C LEU A 341 -10.44 -12.45 17.18
N PHE A 342 -9.43 -12.26 18.06
CA PHE A 342 -8.57 -13.35 18.50
C PHE A 342 -9.26 -14.31 19.48
N GLN A 343 -10.29 -13.83 20.18
CA GLN A 343 -11.12 -14.64 21.08
C GLN A 343 -12.20 -15.38 20.27
N ASP A 344 -12.92 -14.68 19.41
CA ASP A 344 -14.00 -15.23 18.58
C ASP A 344 -13.49 -16.33 17.62
N TYR A 345 -12.26 -16.19 17.14
CA TYR A 345 -11.62 -17.14 16.24
C TYR A 345 -10.45 -17.91 16.87
N ARG A 346 -10.42 -18.02 18.20
CA ARG A 346 -9.29 -18.59 18.98
C ARG A 346 -8.75 -19.90 18.42
N ASP A 347 -9.63 -20.85 18.10
CA ASP A 347 -9.24 -22.19 17.64
C ASP A 347 -8.56 -22.19 16.26
N SER A 348 -8.98 -21.27 15.39
CA SER A 348 -8.40 -21.11 14.05
C SER A 348 -7.14 -20.26 14.07
N ILE A 349 -7.10 -19.20 14.88
CA ILE A 349 -6.01 -18.23 14.89
C ILE A 349 -4.84 -18.67 15.75
N SER A 350 -5.04 -19.42 16.85
CA SER A 350 -3.94 -19.83 17.74
C SER A 350 -2.86 -20.65 17.02
N PRO A 351 -3.20 -21.65 16.17
CA PRO A 351 -2.20 -22.37 15.37
C PRO A 351 -1.51 -21.47 14.34
N LEU A 352 -2.23 -20.50 13.75
CA LEU A 352 -1.67 -19.55 12.79
C LEU A 352 -0.70 -18.58 13.48
N LEU A 353 -1.08 -18.04 14.63
CA LEU A 353 -0.27 -17.15 15.46
C LEU A 353 1.05 -17.81 15.85
N HIS A 354 0.98 -19.06 16.32
CA HIS A 354 2.17 -19.86 16.64
C HIS A 354 3.10 -19.99 15.44
N ARG A 355 2.54 -20.30 14.27
CA ARG A 355 3.30 -20.53 13.05
C ARG A 355 3.88 -19.25 12.46
N TRP A 356 3.14 -18.14 12.49
CA TRP A 356 3.64 -16.83 12.09
C TRP A 356 4.84 -16.46 12.97
N CYS A 357 4.66 -16.44 14.30
CA CYS A 357 5.70 -16.05 15.26
C CYS A 357 6.96 -16.93 15.20
N ARG A 358 6.83 -18.23 14.89
CA ARG A 358 7.96 -19.15 14.77
C ARG A 358 8.58 -19.24 13.37
N SER A 359 8.15 -18.41 12.43
CA SER A 359 8.77 -18.37 11.11
C SER A 359 10.24 -17.91 11.20
N PRO A 360 11.18 -18.60 10.53
CA PRO A 360 12.60 -18.21 10.54
C PRO A 360 12.83 -16.76 10.07
N ALA A 361 12.00 -16.29 9.13
CA ALA A 361 12.05 -14.92 8.63
C ALA A 361 11.74 -13.90 9.74
N ILE A 362 10.74 -14.16 10.59
CA ILE A 362 10.41 -13.29 11.73
C ILE A 362 11.55 -13.27 12.73
N ILE A 363 12.07 -14.44 13.10
CA ILE A 363 13.18 -14.54 14.06
C ILE A 363 14.40 -13.76 13.56
N THR A 364 14.73 -13.89 12.28
CA THR A 364 15.86 -13.18 11.65
C THR A 364 15.61 -11.67 11.56
N ALA A 365 14.40 -11.26 11.20
CA ALA A 365 14.02 -9.85 11.12
C ALA A 365 14.07 -9.18 12.50
N LEU A 366 13.60 -9.86 13.56
CA LEU A 366 13.66 -9.37 14.94
C LEU A 366 15.09 -9.23 15.48
N GLN A 367 16.06 -9.97 14.92
CA GLN A 367 17.49 -9.79 15.21
C GLN A 367 18.12 -8.62 14.42
N GLY A 368 17.32 -7.83 13.69
CA GLY A 368 17.78 -6.70 12.88
C GLY A 368 18.42 -7.11 11.55
N LYS A 369 18.29 -8.39 11.13
CA LYS A 369 18.95 -8.94 9.93
C LYS A 369 17.98 -9.21 8.75
N GLY A 370 16.80 -8.60 8.75
CA GLY A 370 15.78 -8.82 7.72
C GLY A 370 15.05 -7.55 7.31
N GLN A 371 14.43 -7.58 6.12
CA GLN A 371 13.50 -6.53 5.70
C GLN A 371 12.20 -6.67 6.49
N MET A 372 11.70 -5.55 7.01
CA MET A 372 10.40 -5.50 7.67
C MET A 372 9.72 -4.19 7.29
N ILE A 373 8.41 -4.27 7.05
CA ILE A 373 7.58 -3.08 6.89
C ILE A 373 7.20 -2.61 8.29
N ARG A 374 7.62 -1.39 8.64
CA ARG A 374 7.33 -0.79 9.94
C ARG A 374 6.04 -0.02 9.92
N TYR A 375 5.29 -0.12 11.02
CA TYR A 375 4.06 0.62 11.24
C TYR A 375 4.16 1.46 12.53
N PRO A 376 3.61 2.70 12.52
CA PRO A 376 2.92 3.36 11.39
C PRO A 376 3.87 3.66 10.23
N ARG A 377 3.34 3.66 9.00
CA ARG A 377 4.15 3.90 7.80
C ARG A 377 4.68 5.32 7.81
N ARG A 378 5.96 5.49 7.47
CA ARG A 378 6.51 6.82 7.22
C ARG A 378 5.82 7.39 5.98
N ARG A 379 5.12 8.52 6.16
CA ARG A 379 4.47 9.24 5.05
C ARG A 379 5.52 9.75 4.08
N ASN A 380 5.18 9.75 2.80
CA ASN A 380 6.00 10.38 1.77
C ASN A 380 5.87 11.90 1.90
N ARG A 381 6.88 12.54 2.49
CA ARG A 381 6.96 13.99 2.69
C ARG A 381 8.34 14.48 2.25
N LEU A 382 8.41 15.74 1.89
CA LEU A 382 9.70 16.40 1.65
C LEU A 382 10.45 16.54 2.99
N ILE A 383 11.77 16.75 2.92
CA ILE A 383 12.61 16.96 4.09
C ILE A 383 12.18 18.19 4.89
N ASP A 384 12.51 18.27 6.18
CA ASP A 384 12.33 19.52 6.91
C ASP A 384 13.41 20.51 6.45
N LEU A 385 12.97 21.72 6.10
CA LEU A 385 13.85 22.82 5.71
C LEU A 385 14.10 23.74 6.92
N PRO A 386 15.29 24.35 7.04
CA PRO A 386 15.58 25.28 8.13
C PRO A 386 14.78 26.58 7.94
N GLU A 387 14.38 27.17 9.07
CA GLU A 387 13.67 28.46 9.11
C GLU A 387 14.51 29.59 8.52
N ASP A 388 15.81 29.65 8.83
CA ASP A 388 16.73 30.65 8.28
C ASP A 388 17.48 30.10 7.06
N TYR A 389 17.37 30.79 5.93
CA TYR A 389 18.04 30.44 4.69
C TYR A 389 19.57 30.45 4.80
N SER A 390 20.13 31.24 5.73
CA SER A 390 21.58 31.30 5.97
C SER A 390 22.18 29.93 6.30
N VAL A 391 21.40 29.04 6.92
CA VAL A 391 21.81 27.65 7.23
C VAL A 391 22.05 26.86 5.92
N LEU A 392 21.20 27.05 4.92
CA LEU A 392 21.37 26.41 3.60
C LEU A 392 22.56 26.99 2.86
N LEU A 393 22.76 28.31 2.90
CA LEU A 393 23.93 28.96 2.31
C LEU A 393 25.23 28.44 2.92
N ASN A 394 25.29 28.35 4.24
CA ASN A 394 26.42 27.75 4.93
C ASN A 394 26.64 26.30 4.50
N LYS A 395 25.58 25.49 4.40
CA LYS A 395 25.67 24.11 3.89
C LYS A 395 26.20 24.06 2.45
N ALA A 396 25.78 24.98 1.59
CA ALA A 396 26.23 25.10 0.21
C ALA A 396 27.70 25.54 0.09
N CYS A 397 28.19 26.43 0.97
CA CYS A 397 29.59 26.84 1.00
C CYS A 397 30.54 25.69 1.34
N HIS A 398 30.11 24.74 2.16
CA HIS A 398 30.91 23.55 2.52
C HIS A 398 30.76 22.40 1.54
N PHE A 399 29.88 22.51 0.53
CA PHE A 399 29.66 21.44 -0.42
C PHE A 399 30.83 21.31 -1.40
N GLN A 400 31.49 20.16 -1.38
CA GLN A 400 32.56 19.82 -2.32
C GLN A 400 32.06 18.75 -3.31
N CYS A 401 32.18 19.04 -4.61
CA CYS A 401 31.84 18.07 -5.65
C CYS A 401 32.71 16.81 -5.54
N PRO A 402 32.12 15.60 -5.56
CA PRO A 402 32.87 14.36 -5.46
C PRO A 402 33.72 14.06 -6.70
N LYS A 403 33.40 14.65 -7.86
CA LYS A 403 34.02 14.37 -9.16
C LYS A 403 34.90 15.51 -9.71
N SER A 404 34.95 16.67 -9.04
CA SER A 404 35.78 17.81 -9.48
C SER A 404 36.40 18.56 -8.30
N THR A 405 37.70 18.82 -8.42
CA THR A 405 38.51 19.59 -7.47
C THR A 405 38.44 21.11 -7.69
N ASP A 406 37.90 21.57 -8.82
CA ASP A 406 37.76 22.99 -9.13
C ASP A 406 36.49 23.55 -8.49
N ASP A 407 36.60 24.60 -7.68
CA ASP A 407 35.49 25.16 -6.90
C ASP A 407 34.73 26.27 -7.64
N GLU A 408 35.30 26.78 -8.73
CA GLU A 408 34.65 27.80 -9.52
C GLU A 408 33.57 27.17 -10.42
N ARG A 409 32.31 27.62 -10.27
CA ARG A 409 31.11 27.28 -11.08
C ARG A 409 30.33 26.01 -10.68
N LYS A 410 30.25 25.68 -9.40
CA LYS A 410 29.30 24.66 -8.93
C LYS A 410 27.97 25.30 -8.51
N HIS A 411 26.86 24.71 -8.95
CA HIS A 411 25.50 25.04 -8.50
C HIS A 411 25.05 23.99 -7.47
N PRO A 412 25.33 24.20 -6.16
CA PRO A 412 24.94 23.27 -5.10
C PRO A 412 23.41 23.22 -5.00
N THR A 413 22.87 22.02 -5.18
CA THR A 413 21.44 21.78 -5.36
C THR A 413 20.99 20.70 -4.38
N LEU A 414 19.99 21.00 -3.56
CA LEU A 414 19.47 20.13 -2.51
C LEU A 414 18.26 19.35 -3.03
N CYS A 415 18.30 18.02 -2.98
CA CYS A 415 17.11 17.21 -3.23
C CYS A 415 16.13 17.35 -2.06
N LEU A 416 14.92 17.86 -2.31
CA LEU A 416 13.90 18.01 -1.26
C LEU A 416 13.25 16.69 -0.86
N VAL A 417 13.44 15.61 -1.63
CA VAL A 417 12.88 14.29 -1.33
C VAL A 417 13.75 13.54 -0.30
N CYS A 418 15.07 13.54 -0.47
CA CYS A 418 15.98 12.77 0.38
C CYS A 418 17.01 13.60 1.16
N GLY A 419 17.21 14.87 0.84
CA GLY A 419 18.17 15.76 1.50
C GLY A 419 19.61 15.70 0.98
N GLU A 420 19.88 14.93 -0.08
CA GLU A 420 21.18 14.83 -0.71
C GLU A 420 21.57 16.13 -1.44
N MET A 421 22.84 16.53 -1.31
CA MET A 421 23.43 17.68 -2.00
C MET A 421 24.09 17.23 -3.30
N LEU A 422 23.74 17.87 -4.40
CA LEU A 422 24.16 17.48 -5.75
C LEU A 422 24.70 18.69 -6.53
N CYS A 423 25.49 18.42 -7.57
CA CYS A 423 25.87 19.42 -8.55
C CYS A 423 24.78 19.52 -9.63
N SER A 424 24.37 20.74 -9.99
CA SER A 424 23.49 20.98 -11.13
C SER A 424 24.15 21.86 -12.19
N GLN A 425 23.70 21.74 -13.45
CA GLN A 425 24.12 22.57 -14.58
C GLN A 425 25.65 22.67 -14.69
N SER A 426 26.34 21.54 -14.50
CA SER A 426 27.79 21.46 -14.50
C SER A 426 28.24 20.16 -15.15
N SER A 427 29.33 20.22 -15.92
CA SER A 427 29.89 19.07 -16.64
C SER A 427 30.63 18.08 -15.74
N CYS A 428 30.83 18.40 -14.47
CA CYS A 428 31.66 17.62 -13.55
C CYS A 428 31.02 16.31 -13.08
N CYS A 429 29.69 16.24 -12.99
CA CYS A 429 28.98 15.11 -12.39
C CYS A 429 28.12 14.31 -13.37
N LEU A 430 28.45 14.36 -14.66
CA LEU A 430 27.75 13.57 -15.66
C LEU A 430 27.76 12.08 -15.33
N SER A 431 26.64 11.44 -15.58
CA SER A 431 26.40 10.02 -15.35
C SER A 431 25.60 9.45 -16.51
N GLN A 432 25.84 8.20 -16.87
CA GLN A 432 25.18 7.59 -18.01
C GLN A 432 23.83 7.00 -17.60
N LEU A 433 22.75 7.41 -18.27
CA LEU A 433 21.39 6.90 -18.05
C LEU A 433 20.74 6.54 -19.41
N ASP A 434 20.47 5.24 -19.60
CA ASP A 434 20.01 4.66 -20.87
C ASP A 434 20.88 5.03 -22.09
N GLY A 435 22.20 5.09 -21.90
CA GLY A 435 23.16 5.38 -22.97
C GLY A 435 23.44 6.87 -23.23
N GLU A 436 22.73 7.78 -22.56
CA GLU A 436 22.94 9.23 -22.66
C GLU A 436 23.62 9.78 -21.40
N ASP A 437 24.48 10.79 -21.56
CA ASP A 437 25.07 11.51 -20.43
C ASP A 437 24.07 12.51 -19.86
N VAL A 438 23.77 12.38 -18.57
CA VAL A 438 22.85 13.25 -17.83
C VAL A 438 23.51 13.85 -16.60
N GLY A 439 23.02 15.01 -16.17
CA GLY A 439 23.43 15.71 -14.95
C GLY A 439 23.16 14.92 -13.68
N ALA A 440 23.76 15.37 -12.57
CA ALA A 440 23.69 14.64 -11.31
C ALA A 440 22.27 14.59 -10.74
N CYS A 441 21.51 15.69 -10.86
CA CYS A 441 20.13 15.72 -10.36
C CYS A 441 19.25 14.81 -11.20
N THR A 442 19.42 14.81 -12.53
CA THR A 442 18.67 13.95 -13.46
C THR A 442 18.95 12.46 -13.19
N ALA A 443 20.22 12.10 -12.98
CA ALA A 443 20.60 10.73 -12.59
C ALA A 443 20.00 10.34 -11.22
N HIS A 444 20.08 11.23 -10.23
CA HIS A 444 19.52 11.01 -8.90
C HIS A 444 17.99 10.87 -8.92
N THR A 445 17.29 11.65 -9.74
CA THR A 445 15.83 11.57 -9.91
C THR A 445 15.38 10.18 -10.38
N ALA A 446 16.18 9.49 -11.20
CA ALA A 446 15.85 8.14 -11.68
C ALA A 446 15.76 7.11 -10.54
N THR A 447 16.55 7.29 -9.47
CA THR A 447 16.60 6.38 -8.31
C THR A 447 15.78 6.89 -7.12
N CYS A 448 15.85 8.18 -6.80
CA CYS A 448 15.21 8.75 -5.61
C CYS A 448 13.71 9.02 -5.78
N GLY A 449 13.27 9.47 -6.96
CA GLY A 449 11.88 9.87 -7.21
C GLY A 449 11.25 9.19 -8.42
N ALA A 450 11.82 8.07 -8.85
CA ALA A 450 11.35 7.24 -9.97
C ALA A 450 11.12 8.04 -11.28
N GLY A 451 11.95 9.05 -11.53
CA GLY A 451 11.84 9.91 -12.72
C GLY A 451 11.18 11.27 -12.48
N VAL A 452 10.71 11.56 -11.26
CA VAL A 452 10.23 12.89 -10.85
C VAL A 452 11.12 13.43 -9.73
N GLY A 453 11.48 14.71 -9.78
CA GLY A 453 12.39 15.31 -8.82
C GLY A 453 12.01 16.73 -8.42
N LEU A 454 12.35 17.08 -7.19
CA LEU A 454 12.15 18.40 -6.62
C LEU A 454 13.45 18.85 -5.95
N PHE A 455 14.03 19.92 -6.45
CA PHE A 455 15.35 20.37 -6.03
C PHE A 455 15.37 21.85 -5.68
N LEU A 456 16.11 22.22 -4.64
CA LEU A 456 16.36 23.61 -4.28
C LEU A 456 17.78 24.00 -4.69
N ARG A 457 17.89 24.91 -5.64
CA ARG A 457 19.14 25.58 -6.00
C ARG A 457 19.45 26.65 -4.95
N ILE A 458 20.51 26.43 -4.17
CA ILE A 458 20.75 27.23 -2.96
C ILE A 458 21.32 28.61 -3.30
N ARG A 459 22.11 28.75 -4.35
CA ARG A 459 22.70 30.06 -4.70
C ARG A 459 21.70 30.96 -5.42
N GLU A 460 20.70 30.36 -6.05
CA GLU A 460 19.70 31.07 -6.83
C GLU A 460 18.38 31.29 -6.08
N CYS A 461 18.20 30.65 -4.93
CA CYS A 461 16.93 30.63 -4.20
C CYS A 461 15.75 30.24 -5.09
N GLU A 462 15.93 29.14 -5.82
CA GLU A 462 14.98 28.69 -6.84
C GLU A 462 14.75 27.19 -6.77
N ILE A 463 13.50 26.76 -6.97
CA ILE A 463 13.12 25.36 -7.02
C ILE A 463 13.14 24.89 -8.47
N VAL A 464 13.72 23.73 -8.71
CA VAL A 464 13.71 23.03 -9.99
C VAL A 464 12.76 21.84 -9.88
N LEU A 465 11.66 21.90 -10.63
CA LEU A 465 10.75 20.78 -10.86
C LEU A 465 11.30 19.96 -12.03
N MET A 466 11.44 18.65 -11.86
CA MET A 466 11.86 17.75 -12.94
C MET A 466 10.89 16.59 -13.10
N ALA A 467 10.60 16.25 -14.34
CA ALA A 467 9.89 15.03 -14.70
C ALA A 467 10.49 14.46 -15.97
N SER A 468 10.94 13.20 -15.94
CA SER A 468 11.74 12.58 -17.01
C SER A 468 13.08 13.30 -17.27
N LYS A 469 13.80 12.90 -18.32
CA LYS A 469 15.13 13.46 -18.65
C LYS A 469 15.08 14.85 -19.27
N THR A 470 13.96 15.22 -19.89
CA THR A 470 13.91 16.39 -20.78
C THR A 470 12.85 17.41 -20.38
N ARG A 471 12.07 17.16 -19.31
CA ARG A 471 11.02 18.09 -18.89
C ARG A 471 11.32 18.60 -17.49
N GLY A 472 11.31 19.91 -17.35
CA GLY A 472 11.37 20.57 -16.07
C GLY A 472 10.79 21.97 -16.15
N SER A 473 10.69 22.60 -14.99
CA SER A 473 10.31 24.00 -14.86
C SER A 473 10.96 24.59 -13.62
N MET A 474 11.26 25.89 -13.69
CA MET A 474 11.60 26.65 -12.50
C MET A 474 10.33 26.96 -11.69
N TYR A 475 10.50 27.05 -10.38
CA TYR A 475 9.45 27.32 -9.42
C TYR A 475 10.02 28.20 -8.29
N ALA A 476 9.22 29.10 -7.73
CA ALA A 476 9.69 30.01 -6.68
C ALA A 476 10.02 29.23 -5.39
N ALA A 477 11.17 29.52 -4.77
CA ALA A 477 11.51 28.92 -3.49
C ALA A 477 10.52 29.32 -2.38
N PRO A 478 10.33 28.46 -1.35
CA PRO A 478 9.42 28.73 -0.25
C PRO A 478 10.03 29.69 0.79
N TYR A 479 10.91 30.61 0.38
CA TYR A 479 11.61 31.54 1.26
C TYR A 479 11.26 32.99 0.92
N LEU A 480 10.98 33.78 1.94
CA LEU A 480 10.54 35.17 1.81
C LEU A 480 11.34 36.07 2.75
N ASP A 481 11.55 37.33 2.37
CA ASP A 481 12.04 38.35 3.30
C ASP A 481 10.93 38.87 4.23
N ASP A 482 11.30 39.76 5.15
CA ASP A 482 10.38 40.39 6.11
C ASP A 482 9.23 41.18 5.44
N TYR A 483 9.36 41.51 4.16
CA TYR A 483 8.34 42.20 3.37
C TYR A 483 7.44 41.22 2.58
N GLY A 484 7.70 39.91 2.67
CA GLY A 484 6.95 38.87 1.97
C GLY A 484 7.36 38.69 0.51
N GLU A 485 8.51 39.23 0.09
CA GLU A 485 9.02 39.11 -1.28
C GLU A 485 10.06 37.98 -1.42
N THR A 486 10.15 37.41 -2.62
CA THR A 486 11.21 36.46 -2.99
C THR A 486 12.46 37.19 -3.47
N ASP A 487 13.65 36.74 -3.05
CA ASP A 487 14.93 37.29 -3.53
C ASP A 487 15.58 36.34 -4.54
N HIS A 488 15.14 36.43 -5.81
CA HIS A 488 15.69 35.62 -6.90
C HIS A 488 17.19 35.92 -7.09
N HIS A 489 18.00 34.87 -7.16
CA HIS A 489 19.47 34.98 -7.25
C HIS A 489 20.13 35.67 -6.06
N LEU A 490 19.40 35.89 -4.96
CA LEU A 490 19.91 36.52 -3.74
C LEU A 490 20.55 37.90 -4.00
N GLY A 491 20.03 38.62 -4.99
CA GLY A 491 20.62 39.88 -5.45
C GLY A 491 20.43 41.03 -4.46
N ARG A 492 19.39 40.99 -3.62
CA ARG A 492 19.13 42.02 -2.61
C ARG A 492 19.89 41.76 -1.31
N GLY A 493 20.12 40.49 -0.98
CA GLY A 493 20.85 40.10 0.23
C GLY A 493 20.05 40.28 1.51
N ASN A 494 18.72 40.36 1.40
CA ASN A 494 17.84 40.41 2.57
C ASN A 494 17.86 39.06 3.30
N PRO A 495 17.73 39.03 4.64
CA PRO A 495 17.43 37.81 5.37
C PRO A 495 16.17 37.14 4.81
N LEU A 496 16.23 35.82 4.63
CA LEU A 496 15.13 35.03 4.08
C LEU A 496 14.70 33.97 5.08
N HIS A 497 13.38 33.85 5.26
CA HIS A 497 12.73 32.94 6.18
C HIS A 497 11.81 31.97 5.45
N LEU A 498 11.77 30.71 5.93
CA LEU A 498 10.89 29.70 5.37
C LEU A 498 9.44 30.14 5.56
N CYS A 499 8.67 30.15 4.48
CA CYS A 499 7.24 30.38 4.50
C CYS A 499 6.53 29.02 4.61
N PRO A 500 5.92 28.68 5.77
CA PRO A 500 5.32 27.36 5.99
C PRO A 500 4.20 27.06 4.99
N ASP A 501 3.44 28.08 4.58
CA ASP A 501 2.34 27.92 3.63
C ASP A 501 2.82 27.60 2.21
N ARG A 502 3.92 28.23 1.75
CA ARG A 502 4.53 27.91 0.45
C ARG A 502 5.13 26.51 0.48
N TYR A 503 5.76 26.13 1.60
CA TYR A 503 6.33 24.79 1.73
C TYR A 503 5.26 23.70 1.83
N ARG A 504 4.12 23.98 2.48
CA ARG A 504 2.97 23.08 2.51
C ARG A 504 2.43 22.82 1.10
N LYS A 505 2.34 23.85 0.25
CA LYS A 505 1.93 23.71 -1.16
C LYS A 505 2.90 22.83 -1.96
N LEU A 506 4.21 22.98 -1.76
CA LEU A 506 5.21 22.10 -2.38
C LEU A 506 5.06 20.64 -1.93
N ASN A 507 4.82 20.41 -0.64
CA ASN A 507 4.54 19.07 -0.12
C ASN A 507 3.26 18.49 -0.74
N GLN A 508 2.19 19.28 -0.87
CA GLN A 508 0.95 18.85 -1.53
C GLN A 508 1.17 18.47 -3.00
N LEU A 509 1.93 19.27 -3.76
CA LEU A 509 2.27 18.95 -5.16
C LEU A 509 3.03 17.63 -5.28
N TRP A 510 3.94 17.35 -4.35
CA TRP A 510 4.67 16.09 -4.28
C TRP A 510 3.76 14.90 -3.94
N GLN A 511 2.97 15.03 -2.87
CA GLN A 511 2.07 13.97 -2.38
C GLN A 511 0.97 13.62 -3.37
N GLN A 512 0.45 14.60 -4.10
CA GLN A 512 -0.59 14.41 -5.13
C GLN A 512 -0.04 13.88 -6.46
N HIS A 513 1.28 13.69 -6.57
CA HIS A 513 1.96 13.31 -7.82
C HIS A 513 1.71 14.30 -8.99
N CYS A 514 1.45 15.58 -8.68
CA CYS A 514 1.08 16.61 -9.65
C CYS A 514 2.26 17.39 -10.24
N ILE A 515 3.52 17.02 -9.94
CA ILE A 515 4.71 17.73 -10.42
C ILE A 515 4.74 17.83 -11.95
N LEU A 516 4.39 16.75 -12.67
CA LEU A 516 4.35 16.77 -14.13
C LEU A 516 3.26 17.71 -14.68
N GLU A 517 2.09 17.72 -14.05
CA GLU A 517 0.98 18.61 -14.41
C GLU A 517 1.36 20.08 -14.18
N GLU A 518 2.04 20.36 -13.07
CA GLU A 518 2.51 21.70 -12.75
C GLU A 518 3.60 22.17 -13.71
N ILE A 519 4.54 21.29 -14.10
CA ILE A 519 5.52 21.60 -15.15
C ILE A 519 4.82 21.96 -16.45
N ALA A 520 3.85 21.16 -16.91
CA ALA A 520 3.11 21.42 -18.13
C ALA A 520 2.37 22.78 -18.07
N ARG A 521 1.70 23.06 -16.95
CA ARG A 521 0.98 24.31 -16.71
C ARG A 521 1.91 25.53 -16.75
N ILE A 522 3.09 25.45 -16.14
CA ILE A 522 4.05 26.56 -16.17
C ILE A 522 4.61 26.76 -17.57
N GLN A 523 4.94 25.68 -18.29
CA GLN A 523 5.45 25.76 -19.66
C GLN A 523 4.43 26.38 -20.64
N GLU A 524 3.13 26.07 -20.49
CA GLU A 524 2.05 26.69 -21.28
C GLU A 524 1.97 28.21 -21.06
N VAL A 525 2.17 28.68 -19.83
CA VAL A 525 2.11 30.10 -19.49
C VAL A 525 3.36 30.84 -19.96
N VAL A 526 4.53 30.22 -19.81
CA VAL A 526 5.83 30.88 -20.02
C VAL A 526 6.16 31.03 -21.50
N ASN A 527 5.60 30.22 -22.41
CA ASN A 527 5.70 30.38 -23.87
C ASN A 527 7.16 30.61 -24.38
N VAL A 528 8.17 30.11 -23.66
CA VAL A 528 9.58 30.34 -23.95
C VAL A 528 10.07 29.31 -24.97
N MET A 529 10.44 29.80 -26.17
CA MET A 529 11.06 29.06 -27.27
C MET A 529 12.58 28.81 -27.09
N PHE A 530 13.11 28.81 -25.86
CA PHE A 530 14.51 28.46 -25.61
C PHE A 530 14.61 27.07 -24.99
N ALA A 531 15.38 26.19 -25.64
CA ALA A 531 15.68 24.86 -25.17
C ALA A 531 16.59 24.94 -23.93
N PHE A 532 16.00 24.95 -22.74
CA PHE A 532 16.75 24.72 -21.52
C PHE A 532 17.19 23.25 -21.48
N GLU A 533 18.48 22.98 -21.30
CA GLU A 533 19.04 21.62 -21.31
C GLU A 533 18.77 20.91 -19.98
N TRP A 534 17.50 20.52 -19.76
CA TRP A 534 17.06 19.80 -18.56
C TRP A 534 17.85 18.51 -18.29
N GLN A 535 18.42 17.90 -19.34
CA GLN A 535 19.26 16.71 -19.23
C GLN A 535 20.56 16.95 -18.45
N LEU A 536 21.08 18.18 -18.43
CA LEU A 536 22.33 18.53 -17.74
C LEU A 536 22.12 19.01 -16.30
N VAL A 537 20.88 19.02 -15.83
CA VAL A 537 20.49 19.42 -14.47
C VAL A 537 20.88 18.37 -13.45
#